data_AF-A0A2D9CL71-F1
#
_entry.id   AF-A0A2D9CL71-F1
#
_cell.length_a   1.000
_cell.length_b   1.000
_cell.length_c   1.000
_cell.angle_alpha   90.00
_cell.angle_beta   90.00
_cell.angle_gamma   90.00
#
_symmetry.space_group_name_H-M   'P 1'
#
loop_
_entity.id
_entity.type
_entity.pdbx_description
1 polymer ?
#
loop_
_entity_poly.entity_id
_entity_poly.type
_entity_poly.pdbx_seq_one_letter_code
_entity_poly.pdbx_strand_id
1 'polypeptide(L)'
;MSRNLVLPFFPVAPKEYDQQYLAEIVRAFSVYLEQMQNPGEGRNTFAVFTNLQTDDSGLEPGAIFNHDGYVRVPLAYSPYVRGSQATGSVGTVTVTT
;
A
#
# COMPACT_ATOMS: atom_id res chain seq x y z
N MET A 1 -13.16 13.65 -6.89
CA MET A 1 -13.79 13.05 -8.07
C MET A 1 -13.31 13.77 -9.33
N SER A 2 -12.25 13.31 -10.00
CA SER A 2 -11.89 13.83 -11.32
C SER A 2 -10.99 12.84 -12.06
N ARG A 3 -11.62 11.88 -12.72
CA ARG A 3 -11.22 11.45 -14.06
C ARG A 3 -12.49 11.01 -14.77
N ASN A 4 -12.66 11.48 -16.00
CA ASN A 4 -13.74 11.12 -16.91
C ASN A 4 -13.61 9.65 -17.34
N LEU A 5 -13.65 8.73 -16.38
CA LEU A 5 -13.66 7.29 -16.62
C LEU A 5 -15.05 6.98 -17.13
N VAL A 6 -15.15 6.57 -18.40
CA VAL A 6 -16.42 6.10 -18.97
C VAL A 6 -16.85 4.91 -18.14
N LEU A 7 -17.90 5.08 -17.33
CA LEU A 7 -18.46 3.98 -16.56
C LEU A 7 -18.97 2.92 -17.55
N PRO A 8 -18.55 1.66 -17.41
CA PRO A 8 -19.14 0.59 -18.21
C PRO A 8 -20.61 0.43 -17.80
N PHE A 9 -21.51 0.55 -18.77
CA PHE A 9 -22.94 0.29 -18.58
C PHE A 9 -23.23 -1.16 -18.94
N PHE A 10 -23.96 -1.85 -18.06
CA PHE A 10 -24.46 -3.18 -18.37
C PHE A 10 -25.82 -3.06 -19.06
N PRO A 11 -26.04 -3.77 -20.19
CA PRO A 11 -27.33 -3.78 -20.86
C PRO A 11 -28.41 -4.44 -19.99
N VAL A 12 -29.68 -4.11 -20.24
CA VAL A 12 -30.83 -4.73 -19.56
C VAL A 12 -31.02 -6.15 -20.09
N ALA A 13 -31.21 -7.11 -19.19
CA ALA A 13 -31.34 -8.52 -19.56
C ALA A 13 -32.57 -8.77 -20.47
N PRO A 14 -32.40 -9.41 -21.64
CA PRO A 14 -33.50 -9.85 -22.47
C PRO A 14 -34.26 -11.00 -21.80
N LYS A 15 -35.55 -11.15 -22.16
CA LYS A 15 -36.40 -12.25 -21.65
C LYS A 15 -36.05 -13.61 -22.25
N GLU A 16 -35.38 -13.59 -23.41
CA GLU A 16 -34.97 -14.75 -24.17
C GLU A 16 -33.45 -14.71 -24.35
N TYR A 17 -32.87 -15.85 -24.68
CA TYR A 17 -31.43 -15.92 -24.92
C TYR A 17 -31.03 -15.09 -26.15
N ASP A 18 -30.10 -14.15 -25.96
CA ASP A 18 -29.54 -13.33 -27.03
C ASP A 18 -28.01 -13.37 -26.98
N GLN A 19 -27.39 -13.75 -28.09
CA GLN A 19 -25.93 -13.80 -28.25
C GLN A 19 -25.31 -12.40 -28.25
N GLN A 20 -26.01 -11.40 -28.78
CA GLN A 20 -25.53 -10.02 -28.81
C GLN A 20 -25.45 -9.43 -27.40
N TYR A 21 -26.45 -9.71 -26.57
CA TYR A 21 -26.45 -9.32 -25.15
C TYR A 21 -25.23 -9.87 -24.39
N LEU A 22 -24.91 -11.15 -24.58
CA LEU A 22 -23.72 -11.75 -23.97
C LEU A 22 -22.42 -11.12 -24.47
N ALA A 23 -22.33 -10.79 -25.76
CA ALA A 23 -21.17 -10.11 -26.32
C ALA A 23 -20.99 -8.69 -25.73
N GLU A 24 -22.08 -7.97 -25.47
CA GLU A 24 -22.03 -6.66 -24.82
C GLU A 24 -21.59 -6.74 -23.36
N ILE A 25 -22.07 -7.74 -22.60
CA ILE A 25 -21.62 -7.99 -21.23
C ILE A 25 -20.11 -8.25 -21.21
N VAL A 26 -19.63 -9.15 -22.07
CA VAL A 26 -18.19 -9.48 -22.14
C VAL A 26 -17.36 -8.24 -22.48
N ARG A 27 -17.84 -7.41 -23.41
CA ARG A 27 -17.18 -6.14 -23.75
C ARG A 27 -17.14 -5.17 -22.55
N ALA A 28 -18.25 -4.99 -21.85
CA ALA A 28 -18.33 -4.14 -20.67
C ALA A 28 -17.38 -4.62 -19.55
N PHE A 29 -17.29 -5.95 -19.34
CA PHE A 29 -16.36 -6.55 -18.39
C PHE A 29 -14.90 -6.37 -18.80
N SER A 30 -14.54 -6.52 -20.08
CA SER A 30 -13.18 -6.28 -20.54
C SER A 30 -12.73 -4.84 -20.29
N VAL A 31 -13.60 -3.86 -20.56
CA VAL A 31 -13.32 -2.45 -20.26
C VAL A 31 -13.16 -2.24 -18.76
N TYR A 32 -14.03 -2.82 -17.93
CA TYR A 32 -13.89 -2.76 -16.48
C TYR A 32 -12.55 -3.33 -15.99
N LEU A 33 -12.16 -4.51 -16.48
CA LEU A 33 -10.90 -5.16 -16.11
C LEU A 33 -9.68 -4.34 -16.53
N GLU A 34 -9.70 -3.75 -17.72
CA GLU A 34 -8.62 -2.87 -18.20
C GLU A 34 -8.50 -1.61 -17.33
N GLN A 35 -9.63 -1.04 -16.90
CA GLN A 35 -9.64 0.09 -15.96
C GLN A 35 -9.15 -0.30 -14.57
N MET A 36 -9.41 -1.54 -14.13
CA MET A 36 -8.97 -2.06 -12.83
C MET A 36 -7.48 -2.45 -12.82
N GLN A 37 -6.96 -2.95 -13.95
CA GLN A 37 -5.56 -3.36 -14.11
C GLN A 37 -4.61 -2.24 -14.50
N ASN A 38 -5.12 -1.15 -15.08
CA ASN A 38 -4.38 0.10 -15.29
C ASN A 38 -4.84 1.17 -14.27
N PRO A 39 -4.66 0.95 -12.96
CA PRO A 39 -4.90 2.00 -11.99
C PRO A 39 -3.86 3.08 -12.27
N GLY A 40 -4.28 4.10 -13.02
CA GLY A 40 -3.53 5.34 -13.09
C GLY A 40 -3.41 5.97 -11.70
N GLU A 41 -2.85 7.17 -11.61
CA GLU A 41 -2.68 7.89 -10.34
C GLU A 41 -3.91 7.79 -9.42
N GLY A 42 -3.74 7.10 -8.30
CA GLY A 42 -4.79 6.89 -7.31
C GLY A 42 -5.14 8.19 -6.61
N ARG A 43 -6.33 8.75 -6.86
CA ARG A 43 -6.87 9.88 -6.09
C ARG A 43 -7.73 9.38 -4.95
N ASN A 44 -7.09 9.07 -3.82
CA ASN A 44 -7.76 8.67 -2.60
C ASN A 44 -8.32 9.88 -1.87
N THR A 45 -9.61 9.85 -1.51
CA THR A 45 -10.24 10.88 -0.66
C THR A 45 -9.85 10.67 0.81
N PHE A 46 -9.64 9.41 1.19
CA PHE A 46 -9.21 9.01 2.53
C PHE A 46 -8.46 7.68 2.43
N ALA A 47 -7.38 7.55 3.21
CA ALA A 47 -6.63 6.32 3.36
C ALA A 47 -6.18 6.18 4.82
N VAL A 48 -6.32 4.98 5.37
CA VAL A 48 -5.83 4.64 6.72
C VAL A 48 -4.76 3.58 6.56
N PHE A 49 -3.54 3.93 6.93
CA PHE A 49 -2.43 2.99 6.98
C PHE A 49 -2.36 2.41 8.39
N THR A 50 -2.78 1.15 8.53
CA THR A 50 -2.69 0.43 9.80
C THR A 50 -1.36 -0.33 9.87
N ASN A 51 -0.85 -0.53 11.08
CA ASN A 51 0.36 -1.32 11.32
C ASN A 51 1.62 -0.80 10.59
N LEU A 52 1.74 0.53 10.43
CA LEU A 52 2.99 1.14 9.98
C LEU A 52 4.08 0.90 11.03
N GLN A 53 5.25 0.47 10.57
CA GLN A 53 6.42 0.35 11.43
C GLN A 53 6.90 1.71 11.94
N THR A 54 7.67 1.70 13.02
CA THR A 54 8.18 2.91 13.71
C THR A 54 9.58 3.35 13.26
N ASP A 55 10.20 2.54 12.40
CA ASP A 55 11.60 2.64 11.96
C ASP A 55 11.67 2.41 10.44
N ASP A 56 12.84 2.62 9.83
CA ASP A 56 13.05 2.43 8.39
C ASP A 56 13.80 1.14 8.05
N SER A 57 13.98 0.25 9.03
CA SER A 57 14.81 -0.95 8.88
C SER A 57 14.13 -1.98 7.98
N GLY A 58 14.77 -2.28 6.84
CA GLY A 58 14.29 -3.27 5.89
C GLY A 58 13.15 -2.78 5.00
N LEU A 59 12.91 -1.47 4.96
CA LEU A 59 11.98 -0.86 4.02
C LEU A 59 12.62 -0.58 2.67
N GLU A 60 11.84 -0.79 1.62
CA GLU A 60 12.20 -0.42 0.25
C GLU A 60 12.10 1.10 0.04
N PRO A 61 12.88 1.68 -0.89
CA PRO A 61 12.76 3.09 -1.25
C PRO A 61 11.33 3.42 -1.73
N GLY A 62 10.72 4.45 -1.13
CA GLY A 62 9.35 4.87 -1.46
C GLY A 62 8.26 4.23 -0.60
N ALA A 63 8.60 3.29 0.28
CA ALA A 63 7.71 2.86 1.35
C ALA A 63 7.41 4.02 2.33
N ILE A 64 6.42 3.83 3.20
CA ILE A 64 6.10 4.77 4.28
C ILE A 64 6.17 4.09 5.64
N PHE A 65 6.56 4.85 6.65
CA PHE A 65 6.58 4.42 8.05
C PHE A 65 6.13 5.56 8.95
N ASN A 66 5.74 5.23 10.18
CA ASN A 66 5.45 6.21 11.21
C ASN A 66 6.72 6.45 12.03
N HIS A 67 7.01 7.69 12.41
CA HIS A 67 8.03 7.96 13.42
C HIS A 67 7.57 9.12 14.28
N ASP A 68 7.40 8.88 15.58
CA ASP A 68 6.88 9.86 16.54
C ASP A 68 5.57 10.54 16.11
N GLY A 69 4.68 9.80 15.43
CA GLY A 69 3.40 10.34 14.94
C GLY A 69 3.46 11.03 13.57
N TYR A 70 4.63 11.08 12.93
CA TYR A 70 4.81 11.63 11.59
C TYR A 70 4.94 10.52 10.54
N VAL A 71 4.31 10.69 9.38
CA VAL A 71 4.54 9.82 8.22
C VAL A 71 5.84 10.25 7.53
N ARG A 72 6.77 9.30 7.37
CA ARG A 72 8.07 9.52 6.73
C ARG A 72 8.32 8.46 5.65
N VAL A 73 9.27 8.75 4.76
CA VAL A 73 9.73 7.87 3.69
C VAL A 73 11.20 7.51 3.95
N PRO A 74 11.61 6.24 3.82
CA PRO A 74 13.00 5.82 3.98
C PRO A 74 13.89 6.57 2.98
N LEU A 75 14.98 7.16 3.47
CA LEU A 75 15.98 7.80 2.64
C LEU A 75 17.33 7.11 2.86
N ALA A 76 17.96 6.71 1.76
CA ALA A 76 19.30 6.13 1.82
C ALA A 76 20.24 7.08 2.58
N TYR A 77 21.06 6.51 3.46
CA TYR A 77 22.02 7.24 4.30
C TYR A 77 21.41 8.19 5.35
N SER A 78 20.09 8.12 5.60
CA SER A 78 19.43 8.85 6.69
C SER A 78 18.57 7.89 7.52
N PRO A 79 19.20 7.03 8.35
CA PRO A 79 18.51 5.95 9.04
C PRO A 79 17.69 6.43 10.25
N TYR A 80 16.49 5.89 10.41
CA TYR A 80 15.67 5.99 11.62
C TYR A 80 15.82 4.71 12.43
N VAL A 81 16.92 4.66 13.17
CA VAL A 81 17.38 3.45 13.86
C VAL A 81 16.39 3.04 14.95
N ARG A 82 15.95 1.77 14.91
CA ARG A 82 15.33 1.09 16.04
C ARG A 82 16.36 1.02 17.16
N GLY A 83 16.24 1.88 18.17
CA GLY A 83 17.25 2.04 19.23
C GLY A 83 17.80 0.69 19.72
N SER A 84 19.12 0.52 19.67
CA SER A 84 19.79 -0.69 20.14
C SER A 84 20.11 -0.56 21.61
N GLN A 85 19.54 -1.42 22.44
CA GLN A 85 19.79 -1.47 23.88
C GLN A 85 20.61 -2.73 24.19
N ALA A 86 21.80 -2.55 24.76
CA ALA A 86 22.65 -3.65 25.20
C ALA A 86 22.84 -3.55 26.72
N THR A 87 22.65 -4.66 27.44
CA THR A 87 22.94 -4.75 28.87
C THR A 87 24.37 -5.26 29.04
N GLY A 88 25.26 -4.44 29.61
CA GLY A 88 26.63 -4.84 29.97
C GLY A 88 26.73 -5.19 31.45
N SER A 89 27.47 -6.25 31.78
CA SER A 89 27.82 -6.60 33.17
C SER A 89 29.30 -6.30 33.41
N VAL A 90 29.62 -5.61 34.52
CA VAL A 90 31.00 -5.35 34.94
C VAL A 90 31.32 -6.27 36.12
N GLY A 91 32.33 -7.12 35.97
CA GLY A 91 32.79 -8.02 37.03
C GLY A 91 33.60 -7.29 38.11
N THR A 92 33.61 -7.83 39.34
CA THR A 92 34.37 -7.29 40.47
C THR A 92 35.77 -7.91 40.54
N VAL A 93 36.79 -7.08 40.75
CA VAL A 93 38.18 -7.54 40.94
C VAL A 93 38.48 -7.57 42.43
N THR A 94 38.86 -8.73 42.95
CA THR A 94 39.35 -8.87 44.33
C THR A 94 40.88 -8.87 44.30
N VAL A 95 41.50 -7.90 44.97
CA VAL A 95 42.96 -7.87 45.18
C VAL A 95 43.25 -8.52 46.52
N THR A 96 44.08 -9.55 46.52
CA THR A 96 44.61 -10.17 47.75
C THR A 96 46.03 -9.66 47.98
N THR A 97 46.32 -9.30 49.23
CA THR A 97 47.62 -8.75 49.67
C THR A 97 48.52 -9.85 50.20
#